data_AF-A0A7V8YUE1-F1
#
_entry.id   AF-A0A7V8YUE1-F1
#
_cell.length_a   1.000
_cell.length_b   1.000
_cell.length_c   1.000
_cell.angle_alpha   90.00
_cell.angle_beta   90.00
_cell.angle_gamma   90.00
#
_symmetry.space_group_name_H-M   'P 1'
#
loop_
_entity.id
_entity.type
_entity.pdbx_description
1 polymer ?
#
loop_
_entity_poly.entity_id
_entity_poly.type
_entity_poly.pdbx_seq_one_letter_code
_entity_poly.pdbx_strand_id
1 'polypeptide(L)'
;MERFHSGYDALLEDDEVDAIYISLPNGLHHEWTLRALTAGKHVLCEKPYSRRPAEVEEAWGVADEAGLVVAEAFMHRHHPQTQRVSALVESGAIGRLLAVKTTFGFPLDDLTDFRAHPELGGGSRRAEVESVEVAPADSFLLELENFAAAIAGEAEPLLGRDDGLGQARAIEALYRAAETGKAVEI
;
A
#
# COMPACT_ATOMS: atom_id res chain seq x y z
N MET A 1 1.68 26.60 -16.59
CA MET A 1 3.15 26.44 -16.54
C MET A 1 3.39 25.39 -15.48
N GLU A 2 3.88 24.21 -15.86
CA GLU A 2 4.18 23.15 -14.89
C GLU A 2 5.28 23.67 -13.95
N ARG A 3 4.99 23.66 -12.64
CA ARG A 3 5.93 24.10 -11.61
C ARG A 3 7.03 23.05 -11.49
N PHE A 4 8.29 23.50 -11.51
CA PHE A 4 9.47 22.64 -11.42
C PHE A 4 10.42 23.21 -10.37
N HIS A 5 10.95 22.34 -9.51
CA HIS A 5 11.97 22.66 -8.52
C HIS A 5 13.27 21.98 -8.91
N SER A 6 14.39 22.67 -8.81
CA SER A 6 15.71 22.15 -9.18
C SER A 6 16.28 21.11 -8.19
N GLY A 7 15.59 20.85 -7.09
CA GLY A 7 15.98 19.89 -6.06
C GLY A 7 14.89 19.72 -5.02
N TYR A 8 15.03 18.68 -4.19
CA TYR A 8 14.02 18.31 -3.19
C TYR A 8 13.92 19.33 -2.06
N ASP A 9 15.04 19.91 -1.61
CA ASP A 9 15.01 20.96 -0.59
C ASP A 9 14.22 22.18 -1.07
N ALA A 10 14.38 22.58 -2.33
CA ALA A 10 13.61 23.67 -2.94
C ALA A 10 12.12 23.35 -3.12
N LEU A 11 11.74 22.07 -3.15
CA LEU A 11 10.33 21.65 -3.13
C LEU A 11 9.77 21.70 -1.70
N LEU A 12 10.57 21.27 -0.71
CA LEU A 12 10.20 21.28 0.71
C LEU A 12 10.00 22.71 1.23
N GLU A 13 10.78 23.67 0.74
CA GLU A 13 10.72 25.09 1.09
C GLU A 13 9.61 25.87 0.37
N ASP A 14 8.86 25.26 -0.58
CA ASP A 14 7.78 25.96 -1.28
C ASP A 14 6.54 26.07 -0.38
N ASP A 15 6.25 27.27 0.11
CA ASP A 15 5.08 27.58 0.94
C ASP A 15 3.73 27.38 0.22
N GLU A 16 3.73 27.28 -1.11
CA GLU A 16 2.52 27.00 -1.89
C GLU A 16 2.27 25.50 -2.11
N VAL A 17 3.16 24.62 -1.61
CA VAL A 17 2.96 23.16 -1.62
C VAL A 17 2.49 22.72 -0.24
N ASP A 18 1.29 22.15 -0.15
CA ASP A 18 0.75 21.64 1.12
C ASP A 18 1.12 20.18 1.39
N ALA A 19 1.28 19.38 0.32
CA ALA A 19 1.49 17.94 0.41
C ALA A 19 2.49 17.42 -0.62
N ILE A 20 3.19 16.34 -0.27
CA ILE A 20 4.21 15.69 -1.11
C ILE A 20 3.86 14.22 -1.32
N TYR A 21 3.86 13.80 -2.58
CA TYR A 21 3.82 12.40 -2.97
C TYR A 21 5.25 11.86 -3.16
N ILE A 22 5.63 10.85 -2.38
CA ILE A 22 6.98 10.27 -2.40
C ILE A 22 6.94 8.94 -3.14
N SER A 23 7.39 8.95 -4.41
CA SER A 23 7.53 7.76 -5.26
C SER A 23 9.00 7.37 -5.48
N LEU A 24 9.83 7.52 -4.45
CA LEU A 24 11.26 7.22 -4.49
C LEU A 24 11.50 5.70 -4.34
N PRO A 25 12.74 5.21 -4.46
CA PRO A 25 13.08 3.86 -4.04
C PRO A 25 12.80 3.64 -2.53
N ASN A 26 12.33 2.44 -2.16
CA ASN A 26 11.88 2.12 -0.79
C ASN A 26 12.85 2.54 0.34
N GLY A 27 14.16 2.43 0.11
CA GLY A 27 15.17 2.80 1.11
C GLY A 27 15.22 4.30 1.44
N LEU A 28 14.57 5.14 0.64
CA LEU A 28 14.52 6.59 0.79
C LEU A 28 13.16 7.07 1.35
N HIS A 29 12.16 6.20 1.47
CA HIS A 29 10.81 6.58 1.91
C HIS A 29 10.82 7.24 3.28
N HIS A 30 11.42 6.58 4.28
CA HIS A 30 11.40 7.07 5.66
C HIS A 30 12.14 8.41 5.81
N GLU A 31 13.35 8.52 5.26
CA GLU A 31 14.15 9.75 5.31
C GLU A 31 13.39 10.93 4.71
N TRP A 32 12.83 10.77 3.49
CA TRP A 32 12.16 11.87 2.81
C TRP A 32 10.78 12.17 3.40
N THR A 33 10.12 11.19 4.00
CA THR A 33 8.87 11.41 4.76
C THR A 33 9.14 12.29 5.96
N LEU A 34 10.16 11.99 6.78
CA LEU A 34 10.49 12.81 7.94
C LEU A 34 10.89 14.23 7.55
N ARG A 35 11.66 14.40 6.47
CA ARG A 35 12.01 15.73 5.94
C ARG A 35 10.78 16.52 5.50
N ALA A 36 9.85 15.89 4.79
CA ALA A 36 8.60 16.50 4.36
C ALA A 36 7.71 16.91 5.53
N LEU A 37 7.50 16.01 6.50
CA LEU A 37 6.73 16.32 7.70
C LEU A 37 7.37 17.45 8.52
N THR A 38 8.70 17.44 8.67
CA THR A 38 9.44 18.51 9.37
C THR A 38 9.31 19.86 8.66
N ALA A 39 9.18 19.86 7.33
CA ALA A 39 8.91 21.05 6.52
C ALA A 39 7.42 21.47 6.54
N GLY A 40 6.58 20.84 7.37
CA GLY A 40 5.16 21.18 7.49
C GLY A 40 4.29 20.64 6.36
N LYS A 41 4.73 19.60 5.64
CA LYS A 41 4.03 19.05 4.47
C LYS A 41 3.32 17.75 4.81
N HIS A 42 2.08 17.58 4.36
CA HIS A 42 1.40 16.28 4.38
C HIS A 42 2.11 15.30 3.44
N VAL A 43 2.10 14.00 3.72
CA VAL A 43 2.85 13.00 2.93
C VAL A 43 1.97 11.83 2.50
N LEU A 44 1.97 11.55 1.21
CA LEU A 44 1.52 10.27 0.65
C LEU A 44 2.76 9.53 0.12
N CYS A 45 3.15 8.43 0.75
CA CYS A 45 4.38 7.72 0.40
C CYS A 45 4.07 6.38 -0.26
N GLU A 46 4.76 6.06 -1.37
CA GLU A 46 4.60 4.77 -2.04
C GLU A 46 4.87 3.58 -1.14
N LYS A 47 4.20 2.48 -1.46
CA LYS A 47 4.37 1.20 -0.79
C LYS A 47 5.57 0.41 -1.35
N PRO A 48 6.24 -0.41 -0.51
CA PRO A 48 6.10 -0.43 0.94
C PRO A 48 6.75 0.81 1.56
N TYR A 49 6.11 1.43 2.54
CA TYR A 49 6.65 2.54 3.31
C TYR A 49 7.95 2.12 3.99
N SER A 50 7.87 1.07 4.80
CA SER A 50 9.02 0.46 5.43
C SER A 50 8.75 -1.00 5.80
N ARG A 51 9.83 -1.77 5.92
CA ARG A 51 9.83 -3.10 6.54
C ARG A 51 10.14 -3.07 8.03
N ARG A 52 10.34 -1.88 8.63
CA ARG A 52 10.71 -1.69 10.03
C ARG A 52 9.55 -1.00 10.74
N PRO A 53 8.83 -1.68 11.67
CA PRO A 53 7.71 -1.06 12.38
C PRO A 53 8.07 0.22 13.12
N ALA A 54 9.30 0.31 13.64
CA ALA A 54 9.78 1.52 14.32
C ALA A 54 9.80 2.77 13.41
N GLU A 55 10.06 2.61 12.12
CA GLU A 55 10.05 3.74 11.17
C GLU A 55 8.63 4.24 10.89
N VAL A 56 7.64 3.33 10.93
CA VAL A 56 6.22 3.68 10.82
C VAL A 56 5.78 4.46 12.06
N GLU A 57 6.09 3.95 13.26
CA GLU A 57 5.78 4.65 14.52
C GLU A 57 6.38 6.05 14.56
N GLU A 58 7.64 6.19 14.16
CA GLU A 58 8.34 7.48 14.17
C GLU A 58 7.67 8.48 13.23
N ALA A 59 7.44 8.11 11.96
CA ALA A 59 6.88 9.06 11.00
C ALA A 59 5.42 9.43 11.30
N TRP A 60 4.58 8.48 11.70
CA TRP A 60 3.23 8.83 12.12
C TRP A 60 3.22 9.60 13.44
N GLY A 61 4.16 9.35 14.36
CA GLY A 61 4.31 10.15 15.58
C GLY A 61 4.64 11.61 15.28
N VAL A 62 5.60 11.85 14.38
CA VAL A 62 5.95 13.19 13.90
C VAL A 62 4.76 13.87 13.22
N ALA A 63 4.00 13.12 12.39
CA ALA A 63 2.81 13.66 11.74
C ALA A 63 1.73 14.07 12.75
N ASP A 64 1.42 13.22 13.74
CA ASP A 64 0.45 13.51 14.79
C ASP A 64 0.84 14.77 15.58
N GLU A 65 2.12 14.89 15.97
CA GLU A 65 2.63 16.04 16.73
C GLU A 65 2.52 17.35 15.92
N ALA A 66 2.73 17.27 14.60
CA ALA A 66 2.64 18.40 13.69
C ALA A 66 1.20 18.70 13.21
N GLY A 67 0.22 17.83 13.52
CA GLY A 67 -1.13 17.92 12.98
C GLY A 67 -1.19 17.69 11.46
N LEU A 68 -0.27 16.89 10.93
CA LEU A 68 -0.15 16.55 9.51
C LEU A 68 -0.72 15.16 9.23
N VAL A 69 -1.01 14.91 7.96
CA VAL A 69 -1.50 13.62 7.49
C VAL A 69 -0.35 12.91 6.80
N VAL A 70 -0.10 11.67 7.20
CA VAL A 70 0.79 10.74 6.51
C VAL A 70 0.04 9.46 6.19
N ALA A 71 0.18 8.99 4.95
CA ALA A 71 -0.43 7.75 4.48
C ALA A 71 0.53 6.97 3.59
N GLU A 72 0.40 5.65 3.61
CA GLU A 72 1.06 4.76 2.67
C GLU A 72 0.16 4.48 1.46
N ALA A 73 0.71 4.59 0.25
CA ALA A 73 -0.05 4.56 -0.99
C ALA A 73 -0.37 3.12 -1.42
N PHE A 74 -1.52 2.61 -0.99
CA PHE A 74 -2.13 1.39 -1.50
C PHE A 74 -3.41 1.66 -2.27
N MET A 75 -3.28 2.30 -3.42
CA MET A 75 -4.38 2.66 -4.31
C MET A 75 -5.45 1.56 -4.48
N HIS A 76 -5.04 0.29 -4.61
CA HIS A 76 -5.96 -0.84 -4.80
C HIS A 76 -6.94 -1.05 -3.62
N ARG A 77 -6.63 -0.55 -2.42
CA ARG A 77 -7.51 -0.58 -1.25
C ARG A 77 -8.68 0.38 -1.38
N HIS A 78 -8.49 1.49 -2.11
CA HIS A 78 -9.55 2.45 -2.44
C HIS A 78 -10.47 1.95 -3.54
N HIS A 79 -10.05 0.96 -4.33
CA HIS A 79 -10.89 0.38 -5.37
C HIS A 79 -12.14 -0.29 -4.77
N PRO A 80 -13.35 -0.06 -5.32
CA PRO A 80 -14.60 -0.67 -4.82
C PRO A 80 -14.58 -2.20 -4.75
N GLN A 81 -13.73 -2.85 -5.55
CA GLN A 81 -13.54 -4.30 -5.52
C GLN A 81 -13.03 -4.77 -4.17
N THR A 82 -12.06 -4.06 -3.58
CA THR A 82 -11.51 -4.42 -2.28
C THR A 82 -12.55 -4.25 -1.19
N GLN A 83 -13.30 -3.14 -1.23
CA GLN A 83 -14.43 -2.92 -0.32
C GLN A 83 -15.50 -4.00 -0.46
N ARG A 84 -15.79 -4.44 -1.68
CA ARG A 84 -16.74 -5.52 -1.96
C ARG A 84 -16.28 -6.86 -1.39
N VAL A 85 -15.00 -7.18 -1.50
CA VAL A 85 -14.42 -8.39 -0.89
C VAL A 85 -14.57 -8.34 0.63
N SER A 86 -14.21 -7.24 1.27
CA SER A 86 -14.40 -7.07 2.74
C SER A 86 -15.86 -7.25 3.13
N ALA A 87 -16.79 -6.60 2.42
CA ALA A 87 -18.22 -6.70 2.70
C ALA A 87 -18.77 -8.13 2.54
N LEU A 88 -18.29 -8.91 1.57
CA LEU A 88 -18.68 -10.32 1.39
C LEU A 88 -18.19 -11.20 2.55
N VAL A 89 -16.98 -10.95 3.06
CA VAL A 89 -16.45 -11.65 4.22
C VAL A 89 -17.23 -11.27 5.48
N GLU A 90 -17.43 -9.98 5.72
CA GLU A 90 -18.10 -9.44 6.92
C GLU A 90 -19.58 -9.82 6.99
N SER A 91 -20.27 -9.84 5.85
CA SER A 91 -21.68 -10.27 5.78
C SER A 91 -21.88 -11.77 5.99
N GLY A 92 -20.80 -12.56 6.00
CA GLY A 92 -20.86 -14.02 6.08
C GLY A 92 -21.33 -14.70 4.79
N ALA A 93 -21.29 -14.00 3.64
CA ALA A 93 -21.73 -14.53 2.36
C ALA A 93 -20.96 -15.80 1.94
N ILE A 94 -19.70 -15.93 2.36
CA ILE A 94 -18.84 -17.10 2.12
C ILE A 94 -18.87 -18.13 3.26
N GLY A 95 -19.74 -17.96 4.25
CA GLY A 95 -19.71 -18.71 5.51
C GLY A 95 -18.49 -18.37 6.36
N ARG A 96 -17.96 -19.36 7.09
CA ARG A 96 -16.75 -19.18 7.91
C ARG A 96 -15.51 -19.15 7.03
N LEU A 97 -14.78 -18.03 7.03
CA LEU A 97 -13.48 -17.92 6.37
C LEU A 97 -12.50 -18.97 6.96
N LEU A 98 -12.01 -19.87 6.12
CA LEU A 98 -11.06 -20.92 6.52
C LEU A 98 -9.63 -20.62 6.09
N ALA A 99 -9.47 -20.04 4.89
CA ALA A 99 -8.17 -19.77 4.30
C ALA A 99 -8.28 -18.63 3.27
N VAL A 100 -7.20 -17.87 3.14
CA VAL A 100 -6.98 -16.92 2.04
C VAL A 100 -5.79 -17.41 1.24
N LYS A 101 -5.96 -17.54 -0.07
CA LYS A 101 -4.88 -17.89 -1.00
C LYS A 101 -4.77 -16.83 -2.07
N THR A 102 -3.64 -16.16 -2.13
CA THR A 102 -3.32 -15.15 -3.12
C THR A 102 -2.14 -15.61 -3.97
N THR A 103 -2.21 -15.36 -5.27
CA THR A 103 -1.09 -15.55 -6.20
C THR A 103 -0.94 -14.27 -6.99
N PHE A 104 0.26 -13.71 -7.02
CA PHE A 104 0.62 -12.60 -7.88
C PHE A 104 1.76 -13.06 -8.79
N GLY A 105 1.60 -12.91 -10.10
CA GLY A 105 2.54 -13.37 -11.09
C GLY A 105 2.54 -12.45 -12.30
N PHE A 106 3.63 -12.47 -13.05
CA PHE A 106 3.88 -11.64 -14.22
C PHE A 106 4.40 -12.55 -15.36
N PRO A 107 4.63 -12.02 -16.57
CA PRO A 107 4.68 -12.82 -17.78
C PRO A 107 5.69 -13.95 -17.79
N LEU A 108 5.32 -14.90 -18.63
CA LEU A 108 6.02 -16.11 -18.96
C LEU A 108 6.23 -16.03 -20.46
N ASP A 109 7.16 -15.17 -20.86
CA ASP A 109 7.29 -14.73 -22.26
C ASP A 109 7.83 -15.82 -23.18
N ASP A 110 8.29 -16.93 -22.62
CA ASP A 110 8.75 -18.13 -23.32
C ASP A 110 7.73 -19.26 -23.20
N LEU A 111 6.98 -19.52 -24.26
CA LEU A 111 6.00 -20.61 -24.32
C LEU A 111 6.63 -22.00 -24.52
N THR A 112 7.96 -22.11 -24.62
CA THR A 112 8.66 -23.39 -24.42
C THR A 112 8.84 -23.73 -22.95
N ASP A 113 8.54 -22.77 -22.05
CA ASP A 113 8.54 -23.01 -20.63
C ASP A 113 7.48 -24.03 -20.25
N PHE A 114 7.90 -25.07 -19.54
CA PHE A 114 7.06 -26.18 -19.10
C PHE A 114 5.81 -25.73 -18.29
N ARG A 115 5.79 -24.53 -17.68
CA ARG A 115 4.62 -23.95 -16.99
C ARG A 115 3.45 -23.64 -17.93
N ALA A 116 3.72 -23.50 -19.23
CA ALA A 116 2.74 -23.37 -20.29
C ALA A 116 2.20 -24.72 -20.81
N HIS A 117 2.75 -25.85 -20.36
CA HIS A 117 2.49 -27.19 -20.87
C HIS A 117 1.75 -28.08 -19.84
N PRO A 118 0.42 -28.27 -19.96
CA PRO A 118 -0.38 -29.08 -19.04
C PRO A 118 0.12 -30.52 -18.86
N GLU A 119 0.67 -31.13 -19.90
CA GLU A 119 1.23 -32.48 -19.93
C GLU A 119 2.51 -32.63 -19.10
N LEU A 120 3.25 -31.54 -18.89
CA LEU A 120 4.42 -31.46 -17.99
C LEU A 120 4.03 -30.97 -16.59
N GLY A 121 2.74 -30.83 -16.30
CA GLY A 121 2.22 -30.36 -15.01
C GLY A 121 2.00 -28.85 -14.88
N GLY A 122 2.03 -28.08 -15.99
CA GLY A 122 1.72 -26.65 -16.04
C GLY A 122 0.22 -26.31 -15.96
N GLY A 123 -0.10 -25.03 -15.74
CA GLY A 123 -1.48 -24.51 -15.62
C GLY A 123 -2.07 -24.46 -14.19
N SER A 124 -3.07 -23.60 -13.97
CA SER A 124 -3.82 -23.52 -12.70
C SER A 124 -5.15 -24.28 -12.80
N ARG A 125 -5.46 -25.10 -11.79
CA ARG A 125 -6.73 -25.82 -11.70
C ARG A 125 -7.85 -24.86 -11.28
N ARG A 126 -8.98 -24.89 -12.00
CA ARG A 126 -10.20 -24.14 -11.61
C ARG A 126 -10.93 -24.87 -10.48
N ALA A 127 -11.17 -24.18 -9.38
CA ALA A 127 -12.26 -24.49 -8.46
C ALA A 127 -13.59 -24.02 -9.08
N GLU A 128 -14.74 -24.32 -8.47
CA GLU A 128 -15.98 -23.61 -8.76
C GLU A 128 -15.77 -22.12 -8.44
N VAL A 129 -16.09 -21.25 -9.40
CA VAL A 129 -15.88 -19.79 -9.28
C VAL A 129 -17.23 -19.11 -9.41
N GLU A 130 -17.58 -18.31 -8.41
CA GLU A 130 -18.62 -17.29 -8.52
C GLU A 130 -17.95 -15.97 -8.94
N SER A 131 -18.50 -15.32 -9.96
CA SER A 131 -18.01 -14.01 -10.43
C SER A 131 -18.92 -12.90 -9.90
N VAL A 132 -18.32 -11.89 -9.28
CA VAL A 132 -19.02 -10.70 -8.80
C VAL A 132 -18.51 -9.50 -9.60
N GLU A 133 -19.41 -8.85 -10.33
CA GLU A 133 -19.11 -7.65 -11.10
C GLU A 133 -18.88 -6.44 -10.17
N VAL A 134 -17.89 -5.62 -10.52
CA VAL A 134 -17.56 -4.38 -9.81
C VAL A 134 -17.38 -3.29 -10.85
N ALA A 135 -17.94 -2.11 -10.59
CA ALA A 135 -17.77 -0.97 -11.48
C ALA A 135 -16.27 -0.63 -11.66
N PRO A 136 -15.84 -0.28 -12.88
CA PRO A 136 -14.49 0.25 -13.10
C PRO A 136 -14.27 1.50 -12.25
N ALA A 137 -13.10 1.60 -11.63
CA ALA A 137 -12.70 2.77 -10.87
C ALA A 137 -11.21 3.06 -11.06
N ASP A 138 -10.86 4.34 -11.04
CA ASP A 138 -9.46 4.76 -10.96
C ASP A 138 -9.03 4.76 -9.49
N SER A 139 -8.31 3.72 -9.11
CA SER A 139 -7.84 3.53 -7.74
C SER A 139 -6.87 4.62 -7.28
N PHE A 140 -6.07 5.20 -8.18
CA PHE A 140 -5.12 6.25 -7.82
C PHE A 140 -5.84 7.57 -7.58
N LEU A 141 -6.86 7.88 -8.40
CA LEU A 141 -7.70 9.06 -8.18
C LEU A 141 -8.42 8.97 -6.83
N LEU A 142 -9.04 7.82 -6.53
CA LEU A 142 -9.76 7.62 -5.27
C LEU A 142 -8.84 7.71 -4.03
N GLU A 143 -7.59 7.26 -4.16
CA GLU A 143 -6.58 7.42 -3.12
C GLU A 143 -6.23 8.88 -2.88
N LEU A 144 -5.97 9.64 -3.94
CA LEU A 144 -5.68 11.06 -3.84
C LEU A 144 -6.86 11.86 -3.30
N GLU A 145 -8.10 11.52 -3.70
CA GLU A 145 -9.32 12.14 -3.18
C GLU A 145 -9.49 11.88 -1.68
N ASN A 146 -9.30 10.64 -1.22
CA ASN A 146 -9.35 10.33 0.21
C ASN A 146 -8.24 11.03 1.00
N PHE A 147 -7.01 11.07 0.46
CA PHE A 147 -5.90 11.75 1.09
C PHE A 147 -6.14 13.27 1.18
N ALA A 148 -6.64 13.90 0.11
CA ALA A 148 -7.00 15.32 0.10
C ALA A 148 -8.15 15.63 1.08
N ALA A 149 -9.19 14.79 1.13
CA ALA A 149 -10.29 14.92 2.09
C ALA A 149 -9.79 14.79 3.53
N ALA A 150 -8.82 13.91 3.78
CA ALA A 150 -8.19 13.78 5.11
C ALA A 150 -7.40 15.03 5.50
N ILE A 151 -6.64 15.62 4.57
CA ILE A 151 -5.96 16.90 4.78
C ILE A 151 -6.97 18.01 5.10
N ALA A 152 -8.10 18.06 4.40
CA ALA A 152 -9.17 19.02 4.63
C ALA A 152 -9.98 18.77 5.92
N GLY A 153 -9.75 17.66 6.63
CA GLY A 153 -10.53 17.25 7.80
C GLY A 153 -11.96 16.81 7.47
N GLU A 154 -12.22 16.45 6.21
CA GLU A 154 -13.53 16.03 5.70
C GLU A 154 -13.73 14.51 5.79
N ALA A 155 -12.64 13.75 5.90
CA ALA A 155 -12.64 12.29 6.04
C ALA A 155 -11.45 11.81 6.88
N GLU A 156 -11.49 10.57 7.33
CA GLU A 156 -10.29 9.90 7.84
C GLU A 156 -9.49 9.29 6.69
N PRO A 157 -8.15 9.20 6.78
CA PRO A 157 -7.37 8.37 5.87
C PRO A 157 -7.89 6.93 5.91
N LEU A 158 -8.15 6.34 4.74
CA LEU A 158 -8.59 4.93 4.67
C LEU A 158 -7.55 3.98 5.25
N LEU A 159 -6.27 4.35 5.15
CA LEU A 159 -5.13 3.58 5.62
C LEU A 159 -4.34 4.43 6.60
N GLY A 160 -4.27 3.96 7.85
CA GLY A 160 -3.66 4.69 8.94
C GLY A 160 -2.39 4.02 9.46
N ARG A 161 -1.96 4.46 10.65
CA ARG A 161 -0.78 3.91 11.34
C ARG A 161 -0.85 2.39 11.50
N ASP A 162 -2.01 1.88 11.90
CA ASP A 162 -2.21 0.45 12.16
C ASP A 162 -2.03 -0.39 10.89
N ASP A 163 -2.46 0.12 9.73
CA ASP A 163 -2.23 -0.53 8.44
C ASP A 163 -0.74 -0.57 8.13
N GLY A 164 -0.04 0.57 8.23
CA GLY A 164 1.41 0.64 7.99
C GLY A 164 2.19 -0.29 8.93
N LEU A 165 1.82 -0.35 10.21
CA LEU A 165 2.46 -1.23 11.20
C LEU A 165 2.21 -2.70 10.91
N GLY A 166 0.96 -3.06 10.62
CA GLY A 166 0.59 -4.43 10.26
C GLY A 166 1.38 -4.93 9.06
N GLN A 167 1.56 -4.06 8.06
CA GLN A 167 2.33 -4.38 6.87
C GLN A 167 3.83 -4.47 7.14
N ALA A 168 4.42 -3.52 7.86
CA ALA A 168 5.82 -3.56 8.22
C ALA A 168 6.16 -4.81 9.02
N ARG A 169 5.31 -5.20 9.98
CA ARG A 169 5.47 -6.43 10.78
C ARG A 169 5.36 -7.69 9.92
N ALA A 170 4.38 -7.75 9.01
CA ALA A 170 4.24 -8.88 8.10
C ALA A 170 5.47 -9.03 7.19
N ILE A 171 5.98 -7.93 6.62
CA ILE A 171 7.19 -7.94 5.80
C ILE A 171 8.38 -8.38 6.64
N GLU A 172 8.61 -7.78 7.81
CA GLU A 172 9.71 -8.16 8.72
C GLU A 172 9.68 -9.66 9.06
N ALA A 173 8.52 -10.18 9.42
CA ALA A 173 8.34 -11.59 9.73
C ALA A 173 8.64 -12.49 8.52
N LEU A 174 8.26 -12.10 7.30
CA LEU A 174 8.60 -12.83 6.07
C LEU A 174 10.13 -12.89 5.86
N TYR A 175 10.84 -11.79 6.06
CA TYR A 175 12.30 -11.77 5.96
C TYR A 175 12.94 -12.69 7.02
N ARG A 176 12.52 -12.58 8.29
CA ARG A 176 13.03 -13.43 9.37
C ARG A 176 12.72 -14.91 9.16
N ALA A 177 11.53 -15.22 8.65
CA ALA A 177 11.15 -16.60 8.33
C ALA A 177 12.02 -17.15 7.20
N ALA A 178 12.29 -16.35 6.15
CA ALA A 178 13.16 -16.74 5.06
C ALA A 178 14.62 -16.98 5.51
N GLU A 179 15.14 -16.14 6.40
CA GLU A 179 16.50 -16.29 6.95
C GLU A 179 16.64 -17.52 7.85
N THR A 180 15.61 -17.82 8.66
CA THR A 180 15.68 -18.88 9.67
C THR A 180 15.11 -20.23 9.20
N GLY A 181 14.32 -20.23 8.13
CA GLY A 181 13.54 -21.38 7.67
C GLY A 181 12.44 -21.79 8.66
N LYS A 182 12.04 -20.91 9.59
CA LYS A 182 11.06 -21.19 10.65
C LYS A 182 9.87 -20.26 10.56
N ALA A 183 8.74 -20.71 11.09
CA ALA A 183 7.59 -19.82 11.30
C ALA A 183 7.96 -18.70 12.30
N VAL A 184 7.42 -17.50 12.05
CA VAL A 184 7.60 -16.31 12.87
C VAL A 184 6.21 -15.80 13.25
N GLU A 185 6.00 -15.59 14.55
CA GLU A 185 4.79 -14.97 15.09
C GLU A 185 4.84 -13.45 14.91
N ILE A 186 3.70 -12.83 14.64
CA ILE A 186 3.51 -11.39 14.40
C ILE A 186 2.66 -10.77 15.52
#